data_AF-A0A938W3M0-F1
#
_entry.id   AF-A0A938W3M0-F1
#
_cell.length_a   1.000
_cell.length_b   1.000
_cell.length_c   1.000
_cell.angle_alpha   90.00
_cell.angle_beta   90.00
_cell.angle_gamma   90.00
#
_symmetry.space_group_name_H-M   'P 1'
#
loop_
_entity.id
_entity.type
_entity.pdbx_description
1 polymer ?
#
loop_
_entity_poly.entity_id
_entity_poly.type
_entity_poly.pdbx_seq_one_letter_code
_entity_poly.pdbx_strand_id
1 'polypeptide(L)'
;MTGKALSVLGEQALAPVSPLRPAGPVRAGAPARFFTLDALQRAWLAVKRAGGGAGVDAVTLTTFAARLMDELGRLREELAAGRYRPRPVRRVLVPKPNGGLRPLALWALRDRVAQRAVYDIIAPSFEATFLPCSFGYRPGLGAEDAVRQVLAYRDRNLRWVVDGDIQDCFDSIPADRLLGLVARRVEDPLLQQYISGWLEAQILNGVDGVPTKAGASQGSVLSPLLANIYLHEVDRLLVARKLALVRYADDLVICCARKTEAQAALAATNEALGAWGLQLNEHKTEIVHFDQGFAWLGYFLLRGECFRL
;
A
#
# COMPACT_ATOMS: atom_id res chain seq x y z
N MET A 1 -8.91 32.94 4.94
CA MET A 1 -10.02 32.51 5.81
C MET A 1 -9.53 31.35 6.66
N THR A 2 -9.27 31.66 7.94
CA THR A 2 -9.02 30.79 9.12
C THR A 2 -8.66 29.32 8.87
N GLY A 3 -7.35 29.04 8.76
CA GLY A 3 -6.81 27.71 9.08
C GLY A 3 -6.96 27.48 10.58
N LYS A 4 -7.66 26.41 10.96
CA LYS A 4 -7.89 26.06 12.37
C LYS A 4 -6.58 25.51 12.94
N ALA A 5 -5.90 26.28 13.79
CA ALA A 5 -4.79 25.77 14.59
C ALA A 5 -5.35 24.66 15.51
N LEU A 6 -4.90 23.42 15.32
CA LEU A 6 -5.19 22.32 16.24
C LEU A 6 -4.32 22.54 17.49
N SER A 7 -4.86 23.28 18.45
CA SER A 7 -4.24 23.44 19.76
C SER A 7 -4.38 22.14 20.57
N VAL A 8 -3.22 21.66 21.04
CA VAL A 8 -3.02 20.73 22.16
C VAL A 8 -3.88 19.47 22.14
N LEU A 9 -3.44 18.47 21.37
CA LEU A 9 -3.81 17.08 21.61
C LEU A 9 -2.96 16.55 22.76
N GLY A 10 -3.57 16.45 23.94
CA GLY A 10 -2.94 15.97 25.17
C GLY A 10 -2.34 14.56 25.06
N GLU A 11 -1.40 14.28 25.96
CA GLU A 11 -0.66 13.04 26.10
C GLU A 11 -1.55 11.79 26.07
N GLN A 12 -1.72 11.20 24.89
CA GLN A 12 -1.97 9.79 24.74
C GLN A 12 -1.02 9.30 23.65
N ALA A 13 0.11 8.74 24.08
CA ALA A 13 0.86 7.82 23.22
C ALA A 13 -0.15 6.81 22.67
N LEU A 14 -0.15 6.57 21.35
CA LEU A 14 -1.04 5.60 20.71
C LEU A 14 -1.08 4.32 21.56
N ALA A 15 -2.22 4.08 22.21
CA ALA A 15 -2.50 2.76 22.75
C ALA A 15 -2.46 1.80 21.57
N PRO A 16 -1.83 0.61 21.72
CA PRO A 16 -1.74 -0.34 20.63
C PRO A 16 -3.15 -0.61 20.11
N VAL A 17 -3.36 -0.33 18.82
CA VAL A 17 -4.56 -0.72 18.10
C VAL A 17 -4.76 -2.20 18.41
N SER A 18 -5.89 -2.51 19.05
CA SER A 18 -6.18 -3.89 19.46
C SER A 18 -6.05 -4.76 18.20
N PRO A 19 -5.06 -5.68 18.14
CA PRO A 19 -4.82 -6.42 16.93
C PRO A 19 -6.10 -7.20 16.63
N LEU A 20 -6.58 -7.12 15.39
CA LEU A 20 -7.35 -8.22 14.82
C LEU A 20 -6.64 -9.49 15.28
N ARG A 21 -7.34 -10.37 16.01
CA ARG A 21 -6.74 -11.59 16.61
C ARG A 21 -5.71 -12.15 15.65
N PRO A 22 -4.44 -12.38 16.07
CA PRO A 22 -3.38 -12.71 15.14
C PRO A 22 -3.80 -13.91 14.31
N ALA A 23 -4.09 -13.67 13.03
CA ALA A 23 -4.41 -14.73 12.11
C ALA A 23 -3.10 -15.43 11.78
N GLY A 24 -3.04 -16.75 12.01
CA GLY A 24 -1.90 -17.55 11.57
C GLY A 24 -1.72 -17.51 10.04
N PRO A 25 -0.72 -18.22 9.50
CA PRO A 25 -0.58 -18.40 8.06
C PRO A 25 -1.88 -18.90 7.43
N VAL A 26 -2.19 -18.40 6.22
CA VAL A 26 -3.28 -18.92 5.41
C VAL A 26 -2.89 -20.31 4.94
N ARG A 27 -3.45 -21.33 5.58
CA ARG A 27 -3.24 -22.74 5.26
C ARG A 27 -3.85 -23.10 3.91
N ALA A 28 -3.33 -24.13 3.26
CA ALA A 28 -3.96 -24.72 2.08
C ALA A 28 -5.33 -25.34 2.38
N GLY A 29 -6.18 -25.48 1.36
CA GLY A 29 -7.40 -26.26 1.44
C GLY A 29 -8.40 -25.97 0.32
N ALA A 30 -9.61 -26.53 0.45
CA ALA A 30 -10.57 -26.58 -0.65
C ALA A 30 -10.85 -25.17 -1.23
N PRO A 31 -10.65 -24.93 -2.53
CA PRO A 31 -10.77 -23.59 -3.12
C PRO A 31 -12.16 -22.96 -2.91
N ALA A 32 -13.20 -23.81 -2.90
CA ALA A 32 -14.58 -23.40 -2.65
C ALA A 32 -14.82 -22.78 -1.27
N ARG A 33 -13.93 -23.04 -0.29
CA ARG A 33 -14.05 -22.43 1.06
C ARG A 33 -13.68 -20.95 1.06
N PHE A 34 -12.84 -20.52 0.13
CA PHE A 34 -12.34 -19.14 0.04
C PHE A 34 -13.27 -18.26 -0.76
N PHE A 35 -13.78 -18.78 -1.88
CA PHE A 35 -14.59 -18.04 -2.83
C PHE A 35 -16.06 -18.44 -2.72
N THR A 36 -16.68 -18.15 -1.57
CA THR A 36 -18.14 -18.25 -1.44
C THR A 36 -18.82 -17.11 -2.20
N LEU A 37 -20.08 -17.30 -2.60
CA LEU A 37 -20.83 -16.26 -3.30
C LEU A 37 -20.94 -14.99 -2.44
N ASP A 38 -21.19 -15.15 -1.15
CA ASP A 38 -21.23 -14.05 -0.18
C ASP A 38 -19.89 -13.32 -0.07
N ALA A 39 -18.76 -14.05 -0.12
CA ALA A 39 -17.43 -13.43 -0.12
C ALA A 39 -17.22 -12.58 -1.37
N LEU A 40 -17.61 -13.08 -2.55
CA LEU A 40 -17.51 -12.32 -3.80
C LEU A 40 -18.49 -11.14 -3.84
N GLN A 41 -19.67 -11.25 -3.24
CA GLN A 41 -20.60 -10.13 -3.09
C GLN A 41 -20.03 -9.03 -2.20
N ARG A 42 -19.42 -9.38 -1.05
CA ARG A 42 -18.72 -8.39 -0.19
C ARG A 42 -17.57 -7.72 -0.94
N ALA A 43 -16.78 -8.50 -1.67
CA ALA A 43 -15.71 -7.98 -2.51
C ALA A 43 -16.23 -7.02 -3.58
N TRP A 44 -17.33 -7.36 -4.26
CA TRP A 44 -18.01 -6.48 -5.20
C TRP A 44 -18.49 -5.17 -4.56
N LEU A 45 -19.11 -5.22 -3.38
CA LEU A 45 -19.55 -4.01 -2.69
C LEU A 45 -18.39 -3.07 -2.36
N ALA A 46 -17.25 -3.61 -1.96
CA ALA A 46 -16.03 -2.83 -1.75
C ALA A 46 -15.52 -2.19 -3.06
N VAL A 47 -15.47 -2.95 -4.15
CA VAL A 47 -15.07 -2.45 -5.48
C VAL A 47 -16.02 -1.37 -5.99
N LYS A 48 -17.34 -1.59 -5.86
CA LYS A 48 -18.36 -0.63 -6.25
C LYS A 48 -18.24 0.69 -5.48
N ARG A 49 -17.98 0.62 -4.16
CA ARG A 49 -17.77 1.80 -3.32
C ARG A 49 -16.51 2.58 -3.70
N ALA A 50 -15.44 1.87 -4.05
CA ALA A 50 -14.19 2.49 -4.51
C ALA A 50 -14.33 3.18 -5.88
N GLY A 51 -15.30 2.76 -6.69
CA GLY A 51 -15.57 3.35 -8.00
C GLY A 51 -14.50 3.00 -9.04
N GLY A 52 -14.15 3.94 -9.91
CA GLY A 52 -13.09 3.78 -10.92
C GLY A 52 -13.58 3.27 -12.29
N GLY A 53 -12.75 3.50 -13.30
CA GLY A 53 -13.06 3.24 -14.70
C GLY A 53 -13.11 1.76 -15.10
N ALA A 54 -13.69 1.48 -16.26
CA ALA A 54 -13.70 0.15 -16.86
C ALA A 54 -12.30 -0.25 -17.36
N GLY A 55 -12.03 -1.56 -17.35
CA GLY A 55 -10.80 -2.13 -17.92
C GLY A 55 -10.86 -2.22 -19.44
N VAL A 56 -10.02 -3.10 -20.01
CA VAL A 56 -9.96 -3.37 -21.46
C VAL A 56 -11.28 -3.90 -22.02
N ASP A 57 -12.10 -4.53 -21.19
CA ASP A 57 -13.39 -5.13 -21.55
C ASP A 57 -14.54 -4.12 -21.62
N ALA A 58 -14.28 -2.85 -21.29
CA ALA A 58 -15.26 -1.75 -21.24
C ALA A 58 -16.48 -2.02 -20.35
N VAL A 59 -16.44 -3.04 -19.48
CA VAL A 59 -17.57 -3.36 -18.59
C VAL A 59 -17.64 -2.30 -17.50
N THR A 60 -18.76 -1.58 -17.47
CA THR A 60 -19.01 -0.52 -16.47
C THR A 60 -19.59 -1.09 -15.18
N LEU A 61 -19.55 -0.32 -14.10
CA LEU A 61 -20.18 -0.68 -12.82
C LEU A 61 -21.67 -0.98 -13.00
N THR A 62 -22.36 -0.20 -13.82
CA THR A 62 -23.79 -0.35 -14.10
C THR A 62 -24.07 -1.67 -14.83
N THR A 63 -23.29 -1.97 -15.88
CA THR A 63 -23.45 -3.20 -16.66
C THR A 63 -23.13 -4.44 -15.81
N PHE A 64 -22.07 -4.39 -15.00
CA PHE A 64 -21.72 -5.48 -14.08
C PHE A 64 -22.80 -5.68 -13.02
N ALA A 65 -23.33 -4.60 -12.44
CA ALA A 65 -24.40 -4.65 -11.44
C ALA A 65 -25.70 -5.26 -12.00
N ALA A 66 -26.04 -4.96 -13.26
CA ALA A 66 -27.24 -5.48 -13.91
C ALA A 66 -27.23 -7.01 -14.07
N ARG A 67 -26.04 -7.62 -14.11
CA ARG A 67 -25.85 -9.08 -14.26
C ARG A 67 -25.08 -9.68 -13.09
N LEU A 68 -25.20 -9.07 -11.91
CA LEU A 68 -24.32 -9.30 -10.78
C LEU A 68 -24.22 -10.79 -10.42
N MET A 69 -25.35 -11.48 -10.25
CA MET A 69 -25.35 -12.87 -9.81
C MET A 69 -24.73 -13.81 -10.84
N ASP A 70 -24.96 -13.57 -12.14
CA ASP A 70 -24.37 -14.37 -13.21
C ASP A 70 -22.85 -14.14 -13.33
N GLU A 71 -22.39 -12.89 -13.18
CA GLU A 71 -20.97 -12.56 -13.22
C GLU A 71 -20.24 -13.15 -12.01
N LEU A 72 -20.80 -13.00 -10.81
CA LEU A 72 -20.22 -13.57 -9.58
C LEU A 72 -20.25 -15.10 -9.59
N GLY A 73 -21.33 -15.71 -10.09
CA GLY A 73 -21.44 -17.17 -10.22
C GLY A 73 -20.35 -17.75 -11.13
N ARG A 74 -20.17 -17.17 -12.32
CA ARG A 74 -19.10 -17.56 -13.26
C ARG A 74 -17.71 -17.33 -12.68
N LEU A 75 -17.46 -16.16 -12.09
CA LEU A 75 -16.18 -15.86 -11.45
C LEU A 75 -15.87 -16.86 -10.32
N ARG A 76 -16.86 -17.21 -9.52
CA ARG A 76 -16.74 -18.19 -8.44
C ARG A 76 -16.32 -19.55 -8.96
N GLU A 77 -16.96 -20.04 -10.02
CA GLU A 77 -16.65 -21.34 -10.61
C GLU A 77 -15.24 -21.38 -11.19
N GLU A 78 -14.81 -20.30 -11.85
CA GLU A 78 -13.45 -20.20 -12.38
C GLU A 78 -12.38 -20.13 -11.28
N LEU A 79 -12.63 -19.38 -10.20
CA LEU A 79 -11.74 -19.30 -9.04
C LEU A 79 -11.70 -20.63 -8.28
N ALA A 80 -12.85 -21.23 -7.98
CA ALA A 80 -12.88 -22.50 -7.26
C ALA A 80 -12.24 -23.64 -8.05
N ALA A 81 -12.25 -23.58 -9.39
CA ALA A 81 -11.65 -24.60 -10.24
C ALA A 81 -10.23 -24.29 -10.73
N GLY A 82 -9.58 -23.19 -10.27
CA GLY A 82 -8.23 -22.85 -10.72
C GLY A 82 -8.11 -22.36 -12.18
N ARG A 83 -9.24 -22.15 -12.86
CA ARG A 83 -9.32 -21.76 -14.28
C ARG A 83 -9.30 -20.26 -14.51
N TYR A 84 -9.55 -19.46 -13.47
CA TYR A 84 -9.47 -18.00 -13.56
C TYR A 84 -8.11 -17.54 -14.08
N ARG A 85 -8.12 -16.61 -15.03
CA ARG A 85 -6.93 -15.91 -15.53
C ARG A 85 -7.23 -14.40 -15.57
N PRO A 86 -6.32 -13.55 -15.07
CA PRO A 86 -6.49 -12.10 -15.16
C PRO A 86 -6.64 -11.64 -16.60
N ARG A 87 -7.47 -10.62 -16.82
CA ARG A 87 -7.54 -9.97 -18.14
C ARG A 87 -6.33 -9.07 -18.32
N PRO A 88 -5.94 -8.78 -19.58
CA PRO A 88 -4.97 -7.74 -19.84
C PRO A 88 -5.41 -6.40 -19.23
N VAL A 89 -4.43 -5.60 -18.84
CA VAL A 89 -4.61 -4.35 -18.11
C VAL A 89 -4.52 -3.18 -19.09
N ARG A 90 -5.37 -2.17 -18.88
CA ARG A 90 -5.28 -0.90 -19.59
C ARG A 90 -4.61 0.13 -18.71
N ARG A 91 -3.52 0.74 -19.16
CA ARG A 91 -2.84 1.85 -18.48
C ARG A 91 -3.45 3.19 -18.90
N VAL A 92 -3.67 4.11 -17.98
CA VAL A 92 -4.06 5.48 -18.31
C VAL A 92 -3.15 6.45 -17.57
N LEU A 93 -2.82 7.56 -18.21
CA LEU A 93 -2.03 8.62 -17.58
C LEU A 93 -2.99 9.61 -16.92
N VAL A 94 -2.87 9.77 -15.61
CA VAL A 94 -3.68 10.71 -14.82
C VAL A 94 -2.79 11.86 -14.36
N PRO A 95 -3.21 13.12 -14.50
CA PRO A 95 -2.46 14.25 -13.96
C PRO A 95 -2.25 14.13 -12.45
N LYS A 96 -1.04 14.42 -11.98
CA LYS A 96 -0.78 14.62 -10.55
C LYS A 96 -1.19 16.06 -10.16
N PRO A 97 -1.63 16.30 -8.91
CA PRO A 97 -1.91 17.64 -8.42
C PRO A 97 -0.72 18.59 -8.55
N ASN A 98 0.51 18.07 -8.38
CA ASN A 98 1.74 18.85 -8.35
C ASN A 98 2.47 18.88 -9.71
N GLY A 99 1.77 18.53 -10.81
CA GLY A 99 2.35 18.41 -12.14
C GLY A 99 2.92 17.03 -12.45
N GLY A 100 3.03 16.72 -13.74
CA GLY A 100 3.39 15.40 -14.25
C GLY A 100 2.21 14.43 -14.34
N LEU A 101 2.48 13.22 -14.83
CA LEU A 101 1.49 12.16 -15.06
C LEU A 101 1.80 10.96 -14.18
N ARG A 102 0.78 10.31 -13.63
CA ARG A 102 0.90 8.99 -12.99
C ARG A 102 0.26 7.91 -13.88
N PRO A 103 0.96 6.79 -14.15
CA PRO A 103 0.32 5.66 -14.79
C PRO A 103 -0.63 4.97 -13.80
N LEU A 104 -1.86 4.73 -14.23
CA LEU A 104 -2.86 3.99 -13.48
C LEU A 104 -3.29 2.76 -14.29
N ALA A 105 -3.22 1.59 -13.67
CA ALA A 105 -3.75 0.35 -14.20
C ALA A 105 -5.27 0.26 -13.98
N LEU A 106 -6.02 0.28 -15.07
CA LEU A 106 -7.45 0.00 -15.12
C LEU A 106 -7.67 -1.49 -15.34
N TRP A 107 -7.99 -2.16 -14.24
CA TRP A 107 -8.35 -3.56 -14.19
C TRP A 107 -9.83 -3.78 -14.53
N ALA A 108 -10.12 -4.88 -15.23
CA ALA A 108 -11.49 -5.33 -15.43
C ALA A 108 -12.21 -5.49 -14.08
N LEU A 109 -13.52 -5.22 -14.04
CA LEU A 109 -14.27 -5.27 -12.79
C LEU A 109 -14.21 -6.64 -12.12
N ARG A 110 -14.32 -7.72 -12.90
CA ARG A 110 -14.16 -9.09 -12.39
C ARG A 110 -12.81 -9.34 -11.72
N ASP A 111 -11.75 -8.73 -12.24
CA ASP A 111 -10.39 -8.89 -11.72
C ASP A 111 -10.24 -8.11 -10.42
N ARG A 112 -10.82 -6.91 -10.34
CA ARG A 112 -10.88 -6.14 -9.09
C ARG A 112 -11.66 -6.88 -8.00
N VAL A 113 -12.77 -7.54 -8.35
CA VAL A 113 -13.54 -8.39 -7.43
C VAL A 113 -12.70 -9.57 -6.95
N ALA A 114 -12.01 -10.27 -7.86
CA ALA A 114 -11.14 -11.40 -7.52
C ALA A 114 -9.95 -10.96 -6.64
N GLN A 115 -9.26 -9.88 -7.00
CA GLN A 115 -8.19 -9.27 -6.20
C GLN A 115 -8.68 -8.90 -4.81
N ARG A 116 -9.88 -8.31 -4.70
CA ARG A 116 -10.46 -7.95 -3.41
C ARG A 116 -10.79 -9.18 -2.56
N ALA A 117 -11.35 -10.22 -3.17
CA ALA A 117 -11.62 -11.47 -2.47
C ALA A 117 -10.33 -12.11 -1.93
N VAL A 118 -9.25 -12.11 -2.72
CA VAL A 118 -7.93 -12.58 -2.25
C VAL A 118 -7.36 -11.67 -1.17
N TYR A 119 -7.46 -10.35 -1.29
CA TYR A 119 -7.08 -9.40 -0.25
C TYR A 119 -7.78 -9.73 1.08
N ASP A 120 -9.10 -9.94 1.07
CA ASP A 120 -9.88 -10.22 2.28
C ASP A 120 -9.45 -11.53 2.97
N ILE A 121 -8.89 -12.48 2.21
CA ILE A 121 -8.37 -13.75 2.73
C ILE A 121 -6.98 -13.56 3.35
N ILE A 122 -6.06 -12.89 2.65
CA ILE A 122 -4.65 -12.88 3.03
C ILE A 122 -4.27 -11.71 3.94
N ALA A 123 -4.95 -10.56 3.83
CA ALA A 123 -4.61 -9.36 4.58
C ALA A 123 -4.54 -9.57 6.11
N PRO A 124 -5.48 -10.30 6.76
CA PRO A 124 -5.42 -10.53 8.21
C PRO A 124 -4.13 -11.21 8.67
N SER A 125 -3.58 -12.13 7.86
CA SER A 125 -2.34 -12.86 8.19
C SER A 125 -1.11 -11.96 8.16
N PHE A 126 -1.07 -10.98 7.25
CA PHE A 126 0.01 -10.01 7.15
C PHE A 126 -0.15 -8.85 8.12
N GLU A 127 -1.36 -8.33 8.30
CA GLU A 127 -1.66 -7.24 9.25
C GLU A 127 -1.24 -7.59 10.68
N ALA A 128 -1.38 -8.86 11.08
CA ALA A 128 -0.91 -9.35 12.37
C ALA A 128 0.62 -9.22 12.58
N THR A 129 1.38 -8.93 11.53
CA THR A 129 2.85 -8.90 11.54
C THR A 129 3.44 -7.54 11.24
N PHE A 130 2.69 -6.63 10.63
CA PHE A 130 3.19 -5.30 10.29
C PHE A 130 3.59 -4.50 11.53
N LEU A 131 4.73 -3.80 11.42
CA LEU A 131 5.27 -3.01 12.51
C LEU A 131 4.40 -1.76 12.78
N PRO A 132 4.36 -1.26 14.02
CA PRO A 132 3.61 -0.04 14.36
C PRO A 132 4.06 1.23 13.63
N CYS A 133 5.26 1.23 13.04
CA CYS A 133 5.75 2.36 12.25
C CYS A 133 5.06 2.50 10.88
N SER A 134 4.31 1.50 10.41
CA SER A 134 3.66 1.50 9.10
C SER A 134 2.17 1.83 9.22
N PHE A 135 1.69 2.81 8.45
CA PHE A 135 0.31 3.32 8.54
C PHE A 135 -0.46 3.23 7.21
N GLY A 136 0.22 3.44 6.09
CA GLY A 136 -0.43 3.57 4.78
C GLY A 136 -1.18 2.31 4.35
N TYR A 137 -2.40 2.47 3.86
CA TYR A 137 -3.26 1.40 3.34
C TYR A 137 -3.61 0.26 4.31
N ARG A 138 -3.48 0.50 5.61
CA ARG A 138 -3.81 -0.48 6.65
C ARG A 138 -5.21 -0.21 7.24
N PRO A 139 -6.02 -1.24 7.52
CA PRO A 139 -7.35 -1.05 8.08
C PRO A 139 -7.32 -0.30 9.42
N GLY A 140 -8.12 0.78 9.53
CA GLY A 140 -8.24 1.56 10.77
C GLY A 140 -7.08 2.52 11.04
N LEU A 141 -6.13 2.66 10.12
CA LEU A 141 -5.03 3.63 10.20
C LEU A 141 -5.13 4.63 9.03
N GLY A 142 -4.89 5.90 9.33
CA GLY A 142 -4.90 6.98 8.35
C GLY A 142 -3.70 7.92 8.46
N ALA A 143 -3.66 8.90 7.54
CA ALA A 143 -2.62 9.92 7.52
C ALA A 143 -2.54 10.70 8.85
N GLU A 144 -3.68 10.94 9.49
CA GLU A 144 -3.74 11.63 10.77
C GLU A 144 -3.03 10.84 11.88
N ASP A 145 -3.16 9.51 11.91
CA ASP A 145 -2.46 8.66 12.89
C ASP A 145 -0.95 8.68 12.70
N ALA A 146 -0.50 8.65 11.44
CA ALA A 146 0.91 8.77 11.09
C ALA A 146 1.47 10.13 11.51
N VAL A 147 0.74 11.22 11.23
CA VAL A 147 1.11 12.59 11.65
C VAL A 147 1.16 12.69 13.18
N ARG A 148 0.18 12.14 13.91
CA ARG A 148 0.23 12.10 15.38
C ARG A 148 1.50 11.41 15.89
N GLN A 149 1.92 10.31 15.26
CA GLN A 149 3.14 9.61 15.65
C GLN A 149 4.40 10.46 15.41
N VAL A 150 4.47 11.19 14.29
CA VAL A 150 5.56 12.14 14.01
C VAL A 150 5.60 13.27 15.07
N LEU A 151 4.44 13.83 15.42
CA LEU A 151 4.35 14.85 16.47
C LEU A 151 4.77 14.31 17.84
N ALA A 152 4.43 13.06 18.17
CA ALA A 152 4.88 12.42 19.40
C ALA A 152 6.41 12.27 19.46
N TYR A 153 7.08 12.00 18.34
CA TYR A 153 8.55 12.01 18.29
C TYR A 153 9.14 13.42 18.45
N ARG A 154 8.56 14.41 17.76
CA ARG A 154 8.93 15.83 17.91
C ARG A 154 8.89 16.27 19.38
N ASP A 155 7.81 15.91 20.09
CA ASP A 155 7.58 16.32 21.47
C ASP A 155 8.55 15.64 22.45
N ARG A 156 9.12 14.50 22.05
CA ARG A 156 10.26 13.83 22.72
C ARG A 156 11.62 14.42 22.33
N ASN A 157 11.65 15.61 21.72
CA ASN A 157 12.84 16.34 21.31
C ASN A 157 13.62 15.71 20.12
N LEU A 158 12.97 14.87 19.30
CA LEU A 158 13.53 14.39 18.03
C LEU A 158 13.15 15.38 16.93
N ARG A 159 13.90 16.49 16.83
CA ARG A 159 13.50 17.66 16.02
C ARG A 159 14.12 17.75 14.62
N TRP A 160 15.06 16.87 14.29
CA TRP A 160 15.54 16.70 12.93
C TRP A 160 14.76 15.59 12.24
N VAL A 161 14.42 15.79 10.97
CA VAL A 161 13.59 14.86 10.20
C VAL A 161 14.31 14.52 8.90
N VAL A 162 14.44 13.23 8.62
CA VAL A 162 14.61 12.75 7.25
C VAL A 162 13.22 12.60 6.67
N ASP A 163 12.88 13.42 5.69
CA ASP A 163 11.66 13.31 4.87
C ASP A 163 12.05 12.59 3.58
N GLY A 164 11.47 11.42 3.32
CA GLY A 164 11.87 10.55 2.22
C GLY A 164 10.68 10.00 1.45
N ASP A 165 10.85 9.89 0.13
CA ASP A 165 9.88 9.33 -0.82
C ASP A 165 10.57 8.17 -1.55
N ILE A 166 9.99 6.97 -1.53
CA ILE A 166 10.54 5.83 -2.27
C ILE A 166 10.22 6.00 -3.75
N GLN A 167 11.26 6.07 -4.58
CA GLN A 167 11.09 6.27 -6.01
C GLN A 167 10.32 5.12 -6.66
N ASP A 168 9.29 5.46 -7.43
CA ASP A 168 8.51 4.55 -8.29
C ASP A 168 8.14 3.24 -7.57
N CYS A 169 7.82 3.32 -6.27
CA CYS A 169 7.80 2.19 -5.34
C CYS A 169 7.09 0.94 -5.90
N PHE A 170 5.87 1.11 -6.40
CA PHE A 170 5.06 0.03 -6.97
C PHE A 170 5.70 -0.64 -8.20
N ASP A 171 6.33 0.15 -9.07
CA ASP A 171 6.95 -0.32 -10.31
C ASP A 171 8.36 -0.90 -10.05
N SER A 172 9.03 -0.48 -8.98
CA SER A 172 10.38 -0.95 -8.60
C SER A 172 10.38 -2.24 -7.76
N ILE A 173 9.23 -2.70 -7.24
CA ILE A 173 9.18 -3.93 -6.43
C ILE A 173 9.49 -5.17 -7.30
N PRO A 174 10.56 -5.94 -7.00
CA PRO A 174 10.88 -7.18 -7.71
C PRO A 174 9.84 -8.28 -7.42
N ALA A 175 9.11 -8.68 -8.47
CA ALA A 175 7.99 -9.63 -8.36
C ALA A 175 8.38 -10.97 -7.72
N ASP A 176 9.52 -11.56 -8.09
CA ASP A 176 9.96 -12.85 -7.57
C ASP A 176 10.23 -12.81 -6.06
N ARG A 177 10.88 -11.74 -5.58
CA ARG A 177 11.12 -11.54 -4.15
C ARG A 177 9.82 -11.33 -3.40
N LEU A 178 8.91 -10.52 -3.94
CA LEU A 178 7.58 -10.29 -3.37
C LEU A 178 6.78 -11.60 -3.26
N LEU A 179 6.75 -12.42 -4.30
CA LEU A 179 6.07 -13.72 -4.28
C LEU A 179 6.68 -14.65 -3.23
N GLY A 180 8.00 -14.64 -3.08
CA GLY A 180 8.70 -15.34 -2.00
C GLY A 180 8.27 -14.90 -0.61
N LEU A 181 8.05 -13.59 -0.38
CA LEU A 181 7.53 -13.07 0.88
C LEU A 181 6.07 -13.49 1.13
N VAL A 182 5.25 -13.46 0.08
CA VAL A 182 3.84 -13.89 0.16
C VAL A 182 3.75 -15.37 0.55
N ALA A 183 4.57 -16.22 -0.09
CA ALA A 183 4.60 -17.66 0.16
C ALA A 183 4.95 -18.05 1.60
N ARG A 184 5.62 -17.17 2.37
CA ARG A 184 5.91 -17.41 3.81
C ARG A 184 4.66 -17.47 4.69
N ARG A 185 3.56 -16.85 4.24
CA ARG A 185 2.31 -16.72 5.01
C ARG A 185 1.08 -17.21 4.27
N VAL A 186 1.18 -17.44 2.97
CA VAL A 186 0.10 -17.98 2.13
C VAL A 186 0.57 -19.32 1.58
N GLU A 187 0.14 -20.42 2.19
CA GLU A 187 0.53 -21.78 1.78
C GLU A 187 -0.35 -22.32 0.64
N ASP A 188 -1.49 -21.69 0.38
CA ASP A 188 -2.42 -22.14 -0.64
C ASP A 188 -1.90 -21.84 -2.07
N PRO A 189 -1.71 -22.88 -2.91
CA PRO A 189 -1.10 -22.71 -4.22
C PRO A 189 -1.98 -21.93 -5.21
N LEU A 190 -3.32 -21.99 -5.08
CA LEU A 190 -4.19 -21.22 -5.96
C LEU A 190 -4.13 -19.73 -5.66
N LEU A 191 -4.10 -19.36 -4.38
CA LEU A 191 -3.93 -17.97 -3.99
C LEU A 191 -2.59 -17.41 -4.51
N GLN A 192 -1.50 -18.17 -4.35
CA GLN A 192 -0.20 -17.79 -4.91
C GLN A 192 -0.24 -17.65 -6.45
N GLN A 193 -0.88 -18.61 -7.14
CA GLN A 193 -1.06 -18.57 -8.59
C GLN A 193 -1.81 -17.31 -9.05
N TYR A 194 -2.87 -16.90 -8.34
CA TYR A 194 -3.61 -15.68 -8.71
C TYR A 194 -2.79 -14.41 -8.48
N ILE A 195 -2.07 -14.34 -7.37
CA ILE A 195 -1.17 -13.21 -7.06
C ILE A 195 -0.09 -13.09 -8.15
N SER A 196 0.56 -14.21 -8.48
CA SER A 196 1.53 -14.25 -9.59
C SER A 196 0.88 -13.82 -10.90
N GLY A 197 -0.29 -14.37 -11.23
CA GLY A 197 -1.01 -14.04 -12.46
C GLY A 197 -1.33 -12.54 -12.59
N TRP A 198 -1.68 -11.86 -11.49
CA TRP A 198 -1.90 -10.40 -11.52
C TRP A 198 -0.60 -9.63 -11.71
N LEU A 199 0.49 -10.01 -11.04
CA LEU A 199 1.79 -9.36 -11.25
C LEU A 199 2.29 -9.53 -12.70
N GLU A 200 1.97 -10.65 -13.34
CA GLU A 200 2.38 -10.97 -14.71
C GLU A 200 1.41 -10.52 -15.80
N ALA A 201 0.24 -9.98 -15.42
CA ALA A 201 -0.77 -9.55 -16.38
C ALA A 201 -0.19 -8.50 -17.35
N GLN A 202 -0.48 -8.65 -18.64
CA GLN A 202 0.07 -7.76 -19.67
C GLN A 202 -0.67 -6.41 -19.70
N ILE A 203 0.08 -5.32 -19.77
CA ILE A 203 -0.43 -3.98 -20.09
C ILE A 203 -0.48 -3.83 -21.61
N LEU A 204 -1.67 -3.60 -22.18
CA LEU A 204 -1.87 -3.56 -23.64
C LEU A 204 -1.48 -2.24 -24.30
N ASN A 205 -1.40 -1.15 -23.54
CA ASN A 205 -1.07 0.18 -24.04
C ASN A 205 0.09 0.79 -23.24
N GLY A 206 1.21 0.05 -23.20
CA GLY A 206 2.48 0.58 -22.71
C GLY A 206 2.82 1.89 -23.42
N VAL A 207 3.45 2.83 -22.71
CA VAL A 207 3.75 4.18 -23.24
C VAL A 207 4.61 4.13 -24.50
N ASP A 208 5.39 3.07 -24.67
CA ASP A 208 6.28 2.86 -25.82
C ASP A 208 5.73 1.81 -26.82
N GLY A 209 4.47 1.36 -26.65
CA GLY A 209 3.90 0.27 -27.46
C GLY A 209 4.43 -1.12 -27.14
N VAL A 210 5.38 -1.23 -26.19
CA VAL A 210 5.96 -2.50 -25.74
C VAL A 210 5.08 -3.14 -24.65
N PRO A 211 4.66 -4.41 -24.80
CA PRO A 211 3.98 -5.14 -23.75
C PRO A 211 4.83 -5.18 -22.47
N THR A 212 4.27 -4.69 -21.37
CA THR A 212 4.93 -4.70 -20.05
C THR A 212 4.08 -5.50 -19.07
N LYS A 213 4.73 -6.14 -18.09
CA LYS A 213 4.02 -6.80 -16.98
C LYS A 213 3.44 -5.74 -16.05
N ALA A 214 2.29 -6.01 -15.46
CA ALA A 214 1.59 -5.08 -14.58
C ALA A 214 2.34 -4.83 -13.27
N GLY A 215 3.07 -5.83 -12.74
CA GLY A 215 3.72 -5.72 -11.44
C GLY A 215 2.74 -5.37 -10.32
N ALA A 216 3.24 -4.76 -9.24
CA ALA A 216 2.40 -4.21 -8.19
C ALA A 216 1.77 -2.87 -8.63
N SER A 217 1.20 -2.78 -9.83
CA SER A 217 0.70 -1.52 -10.42
C SER A 217 -0.26 -0.71 -9.54
N GLN A 218 -0.18 0.63 -9.68
CA GLN A 218 -1.18 1.54 -9.13
C GLN A 218 -2.56 1.28 -9.74
N GLY A 219 -3.62 1.21 -8.92
CA GLY A 219 -4.99 0.98 -9.37
C GLY A 219 -5.48 -0.47 -9.21
N SER A 220 -4.57 -1.40 -8.90
CA SER A 220 -4.92 -2.74 -8.40
C SER A 220 -5.43 -2.64 -6.95
N VAL A 221 -6.43 -3.46 -6.62
CA VAL A 221 -6.99 -3.52 -5.26
C VAL A 221 -6.00 -4.19 -4.29
N LEU A 222 -5.15 -5.08 -4.81
CA LEU A 222 -4.24 -5.89 -4.01
C LEU A 222 -2.86 -5.24 -3.84
N SER A 223 -2.41 -4.43 -4.81
CA SER A 223 -1.07 -3.83 -4.83
C SER A 223 -0.70 -3.07 -3.54
N PRO A 224 -1.60 -2.28 -2.90
CA PRO A 224 -1.27 -1.61 -1.65
C PRO A 224 -0.82 -2.57 -0.52
N LEU A 225 -1.47 -3.73 -0.40
CA LEU A 225 -1.05 -4.76 0.56
C LEU A 225 0.30 -5.36 0.17
N LEU A 226 0.49 -5.68 -1.11
CA LEU A 226 1.74 -6.27 -1.61
C LEU A 226 2.94 -5.33 -1.39
N ALA A 227 2.75 -4.03 -1.63
CA ALA A 227 3.77 -3.03 -1.32
C ALA A 227 4.11 -3.01 0.17
N ASN A 228 3.11 -3.06 1.06
CA ASN A 228 3.37 -3.15 2.50
C ASN A 228 4.06 -4.46 2.91
N ILE A 229 3.73 -5.61 2.30
CA ILE A 229 4.43 -6.88 2.53
C ILE A 229 5.92 -6.75 2.20
N TYR A 230 6.24 -6.09 1.07
CA TYR A 230 7.61 -5.89 0.64
C TYR A 230 8.36 -4.90 1.55
N LEU A 231 7.77 -3.72 1.76
CA LEU A 231 8.36 -2.63 2.55
C LEU A 231 8.47 -2.98 4.04
N HIS A 232 7.69 -3.94 4.54
CA HIS A 232 7.84 -4.42 5.90
C HIS A 232 9.24 -4.96 6.19
N GLU A 233 9.91 -5.59 5.23
CA GLU A 233 11.27 -6.08 5.45
C GLU A 233 12.29 -4.92 5.54
N VAL A 234 12.03 -3.81 4.83
CA VAL A 234 12.79 -2.56 5.00
C VAL A 234 12.51 -1.96 6.38
N ASP A 235 11.24 -1.89 6.79
CA ASP A 235 10.84 -1.39 8.11
C ASP A 235 11.58 -2.14 9.23
N ARG A 236 11.69 -3.48 9.13
CA ARG A 236 12.41 -4.32 10.10
C ARG A 236 13.89 -3.94 10.21
N LEU A 237 14.56 -3.69 9.08
CA LEU A 237 15.97 -3.29 9.07
C LEU A 237 16.21 -1.92 9.72
N LEU A 238 15.27 -0.99 9.54
CA LEU A 238 15.36 0.36 10.10
C LEU A 238 14.98 0.40 11.59
N VAL A 239 13.93 -0.33 11.98
CA VAL A 239 13.51 -0.45 13.38
C VAL A 239 14.55 -1.22 14.20
N ALA A 240 15.24 -2.22 13.61
CA ALA A 240 16.37 -2.89 14.27
C ALA A 240 17.53 -1.94 14.60
N ARG A 241 17.69 -0.86 13.82
CA ARG A 241 18.65 0.23 14.09
C ARG A 241 18.11 1.27 15.08
N LYS A 242 16.94 1.02 15.70
CA LYS A 242 16.25 1.89 16.67
C LYS A 242 15.90 3.28 16.11
N LEU A 243 15.66 3.37 14.80
CA LEU A 243 15.24 4.61 14.16
C LEU A 243 13.76 4.89 14.49
N ALA A 244 13.44 6.16 14.78
CA ALA A 244 12.07 6.62 15.01
C ALA A 244 11.34 6.80 13.67
N LEU A 245 11.08 5.68 13.01
CA LEU A 245 10.46 5.60 11.69
C LEU A 245 8.93 5.77 11.78
N VAL A 246 8.38 6.50 10.83
CA VAL A 246 6.96 6.52 10.46
C VAL A 246 6.88 6.39 8.95
N ARG A 247 6.12 5.43 8.43
CA ARG A 247 5.94 5.19 6.99
C ARG A 247 4.47 5.17 6.62
N TYR A 248 4.13 5.87 5.55
CA TYR A 248 2.81 5.84 4.93
C TYR A 248 2.99 5.51 3.44
N ALA A 249 2.75 4.24 3.08
CA ALA A 249 3.04 3.74 1.75
C ALA A 249 4.53 3.92 1.38
N ASP A 250 4.82 4.71 0.34
CA ASP A 250 6.13 5.09 -0.18
C ASP A 250 6.73 6.32 0.51
N ASP A 251 5.92 7.13 1.20
CA ASP A 251 6.40 8.25 2.02
C ASP A 251 6.88 7.75 3.38
N LEU A 252 8.04 8.21 3.83
CA LEU A 252 8.60 7.91 5.15
C LEU A 252 9.22 9.13 5.82
N VAL A 253 9.13 9.15 7.14
CA VAL A 253 9.75 10.14 8.02
C VAL A 253 10.58 9.41 9.08
N ILE A 254 11.79 9.88 9.32
CA ILE A 254 12.63 9.42 10.44
C ILE A 254 13.01 10.62 11.31
N CYS A 255 12.53 10.62 12.54
CA CYS A 255 12.82 11.68 13.50
C CYS A 255 14.12 11.38 14.27
N CYS A 256 14.97 12.39 14.42
CA CYS A 256 16.29 12.30 15.07
C CYS A 256 16.50 13.49 16.01
N ALA A 257 17.35 13.35 17.03
CA ALA A 257 17.64 14.44 17.96
C ALA A 257 18.63 15.45 17.35
N ARG A 258 19.55 14.97 16.51
CA ARG A 258 20.63 15.79 15.90
C ARG A 258 20.67 15.66 14.38
N LYS A 259 21.15 16.70 13.69
CA LYS A 259 21.33 16.68 12.22
C LYS A 259 22.25 15.54 11.77
N THR A 260 23.32 15.27 12.52
CA THR A 260 24.26 14.19 12.21
C THR A 260 23.62 12.81 12.32
N GLU A 261 22.69 12.63 13.25
CA GLU A 261 21.88 11.40 13.35
C GLU A 261 20.93 11.28 12.17
N ALA A 262 20.30 12.36 11.73
CA ALA A 262 19.45 12.36 10.53
C ALA A 262 20.25 11.99 9.27
N GLN A 263 21.48 12.49 9.12
CA GLN A 263 22.38 12.11 8.03
C GLN A 263 22.73 10.61 8.07
N ALA A 264 23.03 10.08 9.26
CA ALA A 264 23.29 8.65 9.44
C ALA A 264 22.04 7.80 9.17
N ALA A 265 20.86 8.27 9.58
CA ALA A 265 19.58 7.60 9.33
C ALA A 265 19.24 7.57 7.83
N LEU A 266 19.50 8.66 7.11
CA LEU A 266 19.34 8.71 5.65
C LEU A 266 20.25 7.69 4.96
N ALA A 267 21.53 7.62 5.35
CA ALA A 267 22.46 6.64 4.82
C ALA A 267 22.01 5.19 5.10
N ALA A 268 21.57 4.90 6.33
CA ALA A 268 21.03 3.60 6.70
C ALA A 268 19.73 3.25 5.93
N THR A 269 18.92 4.25 5.59
CA THR A 269 17.70 4.09 4.80
C THR A 269 18.03 3.71 3.37
N ASN A 270 19.00 4.39 2.74
CA ASN A 270 19.49 4.04 1.41
C ASN A 270 20.11 2.64 1.38
N GLU A 271 20.89 2.26 2.39
CA GLU A 271 21.45 0.91 2.51
C GLU A 271 20.34 -0.16 2.60
N ALA A 272 19.34 0.06 3.47
CA ALA A 272 18.24 -0.87 3.67
C ALA A 272 17.37 -1.02 2.42
N LEU A 273 17.03 0.09 1.75
CA LEU A 273 16.28 0.07 0.50
C LEU A 273 17.08 -0.61 -0.62
N GLY A 274 18.37 -0.28 -0.75
CA GLY A 274 19.26 -0.86 -1.75
C GLY A 274 19.39 -2.39 -1.63
N ALA A 275 19.46 -2.92 -0.41
CA ALA A 275 19.43 -4.38 -0.17
C ALA A 275 18.16 -5.06 -0.72
N TRP A 276 17.06 -4.32 -0.78
CA TRP A 276 15.77 -4.73 -1.32
C TRP A 276 15.51 -4.22 -2.74
N GLY A 277 16.50 -3.68 -3.43
CA GLY A 277 16.38 -3.21 -4.82
C GLY A 277 15.50 -1.98 -4.99
N LEU A 278 15.34 -1.19 -3.94
CA LEU A 278 14.60 0.07 -3.93
C LEU A 278 15.57 1.24 -3.68
N GLN A 279 15.12 2.45 -3.97
CA GLN A 279 15.88 3.67 -3.70
C GLN A 279 14.96 4.83 -3.31
N LEU A 280 15.50 5.80 -2.58
CA LEU A 280 14.82 7.06 -2.33
C LEU A 280 14.86 7.96 -3.57
N ASN A 281 13.84 8.79 -3.72
CA ASN A 281 13.82 9.87 -4.69
C ASN A 281 14.66 11.03 -4.18
N GLU A 282 15.86 11.21 -4.73
CA GLU A 282 16.82 12.24 -4.31
C GLU A 282 16.26 13.67 -4.38
N HIS A 283 15.33 13.95 -5.30
CA HIS A 283 14.75 15.29 -5.47
C HIS A 283 13.64 15.62 -4.48
N LYS A 284 13.05 14.60 -3.86
CA LYS A 284 12.01 14.75 -2.84
C LYS A 284 12.49 14.42 -1.43
N THR A 285 13.72 13.91 -1.31
CA THR A 285 14.28 13.52 -0.04
C THR A 285 15.09 14.67 0.54
N GLU A 286 14.78 15.05 1.77
CA GLU A 286 15.47 16.15 2.44
C GLU A 286 15.65 15.91 3.95
N ILE A 287 16.59 16.66 4.53
CA ILE A 287 16.78 16.71 5.99
C ILE A 287 16.34 18.10 6.46
N VAL A 288 15.24 18.13 7.19
CA VAL A 288 14.59 19.34 7.69
C VAL A 288 14.59 19.39 9.21
N HIS A 289 14.30 20.56 9.75
CA HIS A 289 14.13 20.77 11.19
C HIS A 289 12.74 21.32 11.47
N PHE A 290 12.09 20.89 12.55
CA PHE A 290 10.73 21.35 12.89
C PHE A 290 10.61 22.87 13.10
N ASP A 291 11.70 23.58 13.38
CA ASP A 291 11.69 25.05 13.47
C ASP A 291 11.48 25.72 12.09
N GLN A 292 11.91 25.05 11.01
CA GLN A 292 11.67 25.48 9.62
C GLN A 292 10.29 25.03 9.14
N GLY A 293 9.87 23.87 9.63
CA GLY A 293 8.63 23.20 9.25
C GLY A 293 8.75 22.45 7.93
N PHE A 294 7.86 21.49 7.71
CA PHE A 294 7.81 20.69 6.49
C PHE A 294 6.40 20.18 6.21
N ALA A 295 6.10 19.86 4.96
CA ALA A 295 4.80 19.38 4.53
C ALA A 295 4.81 17.85 4.37
N TRP A 296 3.93 17.15 5.08
CA TRP A 296 3.84 15.69 5.01
C TRP A 296 2.39 15.22 5.12
N LEU A 297 1.97 14.34 4.21
CA LEU A 297 0.62 13.78 4.12
C LEU A 297 -0.54 14.80 4.16
N GLY A 298 -0.34 15.99 3.58
CA GLY A 298 -1.34 17.07 3.58
C GLY A 298 -1.39 17.89 4.87
N TYR A 299 -0.35 17.81 5.69
CA TYR A 299 -0.18 18.63 6.89
C TYR A 299 1.13 19.41 6.80
N PHE A 300 1.17 20.61 7.37
CA PHE A 300 2.39 21.36 7.61
C PHE A 300 2.75 21.27 9.10
N LEU A 301 3.90 20.69 9.40
CA LEU A 301 4.33 20.36 10.76
C LEU A 301 5.44 21.32 11.22
N LEU A 302 5.27 21.95 12.38
CA LEU A 302 6.21 22.88 12.99
C LEU A 302 6.57 22.45 14.42
N ARG A 303 7.54 23.12 15.06
CA ARG A 303 7.98 22.82 16.42
C ARG A 303 6.84 22.80 17.44
N GLY A 304 5.93 23.76 17.38
CA GLY A 304 4.83 23.92 18.33
C GLY A 304 3.44 23.73 17.72
N GLU A 305 3.34 23.66 16.40
CA GLU A 305 2.06 23.74 15.69
C GLU A 305 1.98 22.68 14.58
N CYS A 306 0.75 22.38 14.17
CA CYS A 306 0.46 21.53 13.01
C CYS A 306 -0.77 22.07 12.31
N PHE A 307 -0.68 22.28 11.00
CA PHE A 307 -1.75 22.80 10.16
C PHE A 307 -2.15 21.77 9.12
N ARG A 308 -3.44 21.69 8.78
CA ARG A 308 -3.91 20.90 7.64
C ARG A 308 -3.87 21.80 6.39
N LEU A 309 -3.27 21.30 5.31
CA LEU A 309 -3.14 21.98 4.02
C LEU A 309 -4.38 21.80 3.14
#